data_AF-A0A7C2R0T9-F1
#
_entry.id   AF-A0A7C2R0T9-F1
#
_cell.length_a   1.000
_cell.length_b   1.000
_cell.length_c   1.000
_cell.angle_alpha   90.00
_cell.angle_beta   90.00
_cell.angle_gamma   90.00
#
_symmetry.space_group_name_H-M   'P 1'
#
loop_
_entity.id
_entity.type
_entity.pdbx_description
1 polymer ?
#
loop_
_entity_poly.entity_id
_entity_poly.type
_entity_poly.pdbx_seq_one_letter_code
_entity_poly.pdbx_strand_id
1 'polypeptide(L)'
;MKRILITGGAGFIGSHLCERLLDEGNEVLCLDNYFTGSKSNITHLLGNPYFELIRHDVTESFYAEVDEIYNLACPASPIHYQYNPIKTVKTSVMGAINMLGLAKRIRARV
;
A
#
# COMPACT_ATOMS: atom_id res chain seq x y z
N MET A 1 -18.48 -1.81 6.69
CA MET A 1 -17.15 -2.29 7.06
C MET A 1 -16.59 -3.04 5.87
N LYS A 2 -15.48 -2.57 5.32
CA LYS A 2 -14.74 -3.22 4.23
C LYS A 2 -13.34 -3.56 4.72
N ARG A 3 -12.70 -4.53 4.07
CA ARG A 3 -11.27 -4.82 4.23
C ARG A 3 -10.51 -4.19 3.07
N ILE A 4 -9.63 -3.24 3.38
CA ILE A 4 -9.02 -2.34 2.38
C ILE A 4 -7.51 -2.50 2.39
N LEU A 5 -6.92 -2.77 1.22
CA LEU A 5 -5.47 -2.79 1.03
C LEU A 5 -4.98 -1.42 0.56
N ILE A 6 -3.95 -0.88 1.19
CA ILE A 6 -3.28 0.36 0.78
C ILE A 6 -1.81 0.06 0.52
N THR A 7 -1.39 0.08 -0.74
CA THR A 7 0.04 -0.03 -1.09
C THR A 7 0.70 1.33 -0.95
N GLY A 8 1.92 1.39 -0.43
CA GLY A 8 2.56 2.67 -0.07
C GLY A 8 1.91 3.31 1.17
N GLY A 9 1.26 2.52 2.02
CA GLY A 9 0.51 2.98 3.19
C GLY A 9 1.38 3.66 4.27
N ALA A 10 2.69 3.44 4.29
CA ALA A 10 3.61 4.16 5.18
C ALA A 10 4.20 5.42 4.53
N GLY A 11 3.77 5.78 3.32
CA GLY A 11 4.08 7.03 2.64
C GLY A 11 3.28 8.22 3.17
N PHE A 12 3.51 9.39 2.58
CA PHE A 12 2.82 10.63 2.97
C PHE A 12 1.30 10.52 2.78
N ILE A 13 0.81 10.32 1.55
CA ILE A 13 -0.63 10.21 1.29
C ILE A 13 -1.21 8.93 1.90
N GLY A 14 -0.47 7.81 1.77
CA GLY A 14 -0.94 6.50 2.23
C GLY A 14 -1.28 6.46 3.71
N SER A 15 -0.45 7.06 4.57
CA SER A 15 -0.66 7.02 6.03
C SER A 15 -1.90 7.79 6.47
N HIS A 16 -2.13 8.97 5.90
CA HIS A 16 -3.35 9.74 6.14
C HIS A 16 -4.60 9.00 5.62
N LEU A 17 -4.49 8.29 4.50
CA LEU A 17 -5.59 7.46 3.99
C LEU A 17 -5.87 6.26 4.90
N CYS A 18 -4.83 5.62 5.46
CA CYS A 18 -4.99 4.56 6.46
C CYS A 18 -5.80 5.06 7.66
N GLU A 19 -5.39 6.19 8.26
CA GLU A 19 -6.06 6.79 9.42
C GLU A 19 -7.52 7.11 9.10
N ARG A 20 -7.76 7.83 7.99
CA ARG A 20 -9.09 8.20 7.51
C ARG A 20 -10.03 6.99 7.36
N LEU A 21 -9.56 5.90 6.76
CA LEU A 21 -10.38 4.72 6.50
C LEU A 21 -10.64 3.88 7.76
N LEU A 22 -9.71 3.89 8.72
CA LEU A 22 -9.92 3.30 10.04
C LEU A 22 -10.99 4.09 10.82
N ASP A 23 -10.95 5.42 10.78
CA ASP A 23 -11.95 6.29 11.42
C ASP A 23 -13.36 6.09 10.85
N GLU A 24 -13.46 5.69 9.57
CA GLU A 24 -14.71 5.29 8.92
C GLU A 24 -15.19 3.87 9.29
N GLY A 25 -14.45 3.15 10.15
CA GLY A 25 -14.79 1.82 10.66
C GLY A 25 -14.45 0.68 9.71
N ASN A 26 -13.44 0.85 8.85
CA ASN A 26 -12.93 -0.22 7.97
C ASN A 26 -11.73 -0.94 8.59
N GLU A 27 -11.42 -2.12 8.07
CA GLU A 27 -10.17 -2.83 8.32
C GLU A 27 -9.15 -2.43 7.25
N VAL A 28 -7.94 -2.06 7.66
CA VAL A 28 -6.91 -1.51 6.76
C VAL A 28 -5.65 -2.36 6.82
N LEU A 29 -5.25 -2.88 5.67
CA LEU A 29 -3.97 -3.52 5.43
C LEU A 29 -3.02 -2.50 4.78
N CYS A 30 -2.01 -2.07 5.52
CA CYS A 30 -0.94 -1.20 5.04
C CYS A 30 0.21 -2.04 4.48
N LEU A 31 0.43 -1.97 3.16
CA LEU A 31 1.50 -2.69 2.46
C LEU A 31 2.62 -1.71 2.06
N ASP A 32 3.82 -1.87 2.62
CA ASP A 32 4.94 -0.96 2.33
C ASP A 32 6.31 -1.64 2.51
N ASN A 33 7.30 -1.29 1.67
CA ASN A 33 8.68 -1.79 1.79
C ASN A 33 9.64 -0.80 2.50
N TYR A 34 9.14 0.39 2.87
CA TYR A 34 9.89 1.51 3.44
C TYR A 34 10.98 2.09 2.52
N PHE A 35 10.82 2.00 1.20
CA PHE A 35 11.80 2.60 0.29
C PHE A 35 11.83 4.13 0.41
N THR A 36 10.65 4.76 0.40
CA THR A 36 10.48 6.19 0.68
C THR A 36 9.50 6.47 1.83
N GLY A 37 8.74 5.47 2.26
CA GLY A 37 7.84 5.54 3.41
C GLY A 37 8.62 5.44 4.73
N SER A 38 7.97 5.82 5.84
CA SER A 38 8.55 5.74 7.18
C SER A 38 7.57 5.09 8.14
N LYS A 39 8.08 4.20 9.01
CA LYS A 39 7.28 3.59 10.07
C LYS A 39 6.69 4.63 11.03
N SER A 40 7.36 5.77 11.22
CA SER A 40 6.85 6.88 12.05
C SER A 40 5.48 7.37 11.59
N ASN A 41 5.18 7.31 10.29
CA ASN A 41 3.93 7.80 9.72
C ASN A 41 2.71 6.97 10.13
N ILE A 42 2.91 5.73 10.58
CA ILE A 42 1.82 4.79 10.91
C ILE A 42 1.94 4.21 12.32
N THR A 43 2.94 4.62 13.10
CA THR A 43 3.20 4.04 14.43
C THR A 43 2.02 4.24 15.37
N HIS A 44 1.32 5.36 15.26
CA HIS A 44 0.11 5.67 16.02
C HIS A 44 -1.08 4.74 15.70
N LEU A 45 -1.08 4.09 14.52
CA LEU A 45 -2.14 3.17 14.08
C LEU A 45 -1.90 1.73 14.56
N LEU A 46 -0.68 1.36 14.95
CA LEU A 46 -0.30 -0.03 15.27
C LEU A 46 -1.05 -0.64 16.45
N GLY A 47 -1.67 0.19 17.31
CA GLY A 47 -2.51 -0.27 18.42
C GLY A 47 -3.95 -0.57 18.04
N ASN A 48 -4.39 -0.21 16.82
CA ASN A 48 -5.76 -0.43 16.38
C ASN A 48 -5.93 -1.89 15.90
N PRO A 49 -6.89 -2.67 16.46
CA PRO A 49 -7.10 -4.07 16.08
C PRO A 49 -7.55 -4.27 14.63
N TYR A 50 -8.00 -3.22 13.96
CA TYR A 50 -8.40 -3.22 12.55
C TYR A 50 -7.31 -2.71 11.61
N PHE A 51 -6.09 -2.45 12.12
CA PHE A 51 -4.94 -2.04 11.31
C PHE A 51 -3.87 -3.11 11.29
N GLU A 52 -3.48 -3.54 10.09
CA GLU A 52 -2.39 -4.51 9.90
C GLU A 52 -1.30 -3.89 9.02
N LEU A 53 -0.06 -3.88 9.51
CA LEU A 53 1.11 -3.50 8.72
C LEU A 53 1.79 -4.75 8.16
N ILE A 54 1.98 -4.77 6.84
CA ILE A 54 2.67 -5.83 6.12
C ILE A 54 3.86 -5.23 5.39
N ARG A 55 5.07 -5.68 5.76
CA ARG A 55 6.28 -5.27 5.07
C ARG A 55 6.47 -6.09 3.80
N HIS A 56 6.24 -5.49 2.63
CA HIS A 56 6.25 -6.19 1.34
C HIS A 56 6.59 -5.24 0.19
N ASP A 57 7.26 -5.74 -0.82
CA ASP A 57 7.50 -5.02 -2.08
C ASP A 57 6.45 -5.43 -3.11
N VAL A 58 5.71 -4.45 -3.64
CA VAL A 58 4.64 -4.70 -4.62
C VAL A 58 5.15 -5.37 -5.90
N THR A 59 6.46 -5.34 -6.20
CA THR A 59 7.02 -6.07 -7.34
C THR A 59 6.91 -7.59 -7.19
N GLU A 60 6.74 -8.08 -5.97
CA GLU A 60 6.51 -9.49 -5.66
C GLU A 60 5.02 -9.78 -5.52
N SER A 61 4.62 -11.01 -5.86
CA SER A 61 3.23 -11.45 -5.73
C SER A 61 2.73 -11.33 -4.28
N PHE A 62 1.50 -10.85 -4.13
CA PHE A 62 0.84 -10.68 -2.84
C PHE A 62 -0.55 -11.31 -2.87
N TYR A 63 -0.95 -11.92 -1.76
CA TYR A 63 -2.20 -12.64 -1.63
C TYR A 63 -2.93 -12.18 -0.38
N ALA A 64 -4.12 -11.61 -0.57
CA ALA A 64 -5.02 -11.22 0.50
C ALA A 64 -6.47 -11.29 -0.01
N GLU A 65 -7.41 -11.42 0.93
CA GLU A 65 -8.84 -11.27 0.66
C GLU A 65 -9.24 -9.87 1.12
N VAL A 66 -9.55 -8.98 0.17
CA VAL A 66 -9.87 -7.55 0.39
C VAL A 66 -10.96 -7.10 -0.58
N ASP A 67 -11.73 -6.10 -0.20
CA ASP A 67 -12.81 -5.54 -1.01
C ASP A 67 -12.33 -4.42 -1.94
N GLU A 68 -11.36 -3.62 -1.47
CA GLU A 68 -10.83 -2.45 -2.18
C GLU A 68 -9.29 -2.38 -2.07
N ILE A 69 -8.65 -1.88 -3.12
CA ILE A 69 -7.21 -1.68 -3.20
C ILE A 69 -6.94 -0.23 -3.60
N TYR A 70 -6.19 0.50 -2.77
CA TYR A 70 -5.62 1.80 -3.10
C TYR A 70 -4.14 1.60 -3.43
N ASN A 71 -3.80 1.66 -4.72
CA ASN A 71 -2.45 1.40 -5.19
C ASN A 71 -1.60 2.68 -5.25
N LEU A 72 -0.94 3.04 -4.13
CA LEU A 72 -0.13 4.27 -4.01
C LEU A 72 1.39 4.00 -3.96
N ALA A 73 1.83 2.75 -3.99
CA ALA A 73 3.25 2.39 -3.97
C ALA A 73 3.98 2.86 -5.24
N CYS A 74 4.68 3.98 -5.14
CA CYS A 74 5.60 4.49 -6.15
C CYS A 74 6.51 5.58 -5.53
N PRO A 75 7.81 5.67 -5.86
CA PRO A 75 8.63 6.80 -5.45
C PRO A 75 8.11 8.10 -6.11
N ALA A 76 7.72 9.10 -5.31
CA ALA A 76 7.03 10.30 -5.81
C ALA A 76 7.95 11.51 -6.10
N SER A 77 9.07 11.65 -5.37
CA SER A 77 9.98 12.81 -5.53
C SER A 77 10.97 12.58 -6.67
N PRO A 78 11.30 13.60 -7.49
CA PRO A 78 12.30 13.52 -8.55
C PRO A 78 13.62 12.89 -8.13
N ILE A 79 14.12 13.27 -6.96
CA ILE A 79 15.36 12.73 -6.41
C ILE A 79 15.26 11.21 -6.22
N HIS A 80 14.12 10.73 -5.72
CA HIS A 80 13.94 9.32 -5.40
C HIS A 80 13.65 8.44 -6.63
N TYR A 81 12.80 8.91 -7.57
CA TYR A 81 12.50 8.10 -8.75
C TYR A 81 13.64 8.10 -9.78
N GLN A 82 14.47 9.15 -9.82
CA GLN A 82 15.66 9.22 -10.69
C GLN A 82 16.86 8.47 -10.12
N TYR A 83 16.93 8.29 -8.79
CA TYR A 83 18.01 7.57 -8.14
C TYR A 83 18.14 6.12 -8.65
N ASN A 84 17.02 5.45 -8.89
CA ASN A 84 17.00 4.10 -9.46
C ASN A 84 15.82 3.93 -10.43
N PRO A 85 16.01 4.29 -11.72
CA PRO A 85 14.93 4.25 -12.71
C PRO A 85 14.43 2.82 -12.98
N ILE A 86 15.31 1.81 -12.88
CA ILE A 86 14.90 0.40 -13.02
C ILE A 86 13.91 0.03 -11.92
N LYS A 87 14.21 0.39 -10.67
CA LYS A 87 13.30 0.13 -9.54
C LYS A 87 11.99 0.90 -9.68
N THR A 88 12.04 2.16 -10.11
CA THR A 88 10.84 2.95 -10.39
C THR A 88 9.94 2.25 -11.40
N VAL A 89 10.48 1.87 -12.57
CA VAL A 89 9.71 1.17 -13.61
C VAL A 89 9.15 -0.16 -13.11
N LYS A 90 9.95 -0.97 -12.39
CA LYS A 90 9.45 -2.22 -11.80
C LYS A 90 8.29 -1.97 -10.84
N THR A 91 8.42 -0.98 -9.95
CA THR A 91 7.38 -0.65 -8.97
C THR A 91 6.10 -0.21 -9.68
N SER A 92 6.20 0.70 -10.64
CA SER A 92 5.03 1.25 -11.35
C SER A 92 4.36 0.24 -12.27
N VAL A 93 5.12 -0.65 -12.92
CA VAL A 93 4.57 -1.60 -13.90
C VAL A 93 4.29 -2.97 -13.27
N MET A 94 5.30 -3.62 -12.71
CA MET A 94 5.13 -4.96 -12.11
C MET A 94 4.26 -4.88 -10.86
N GLY A 95 4.44 -3.83 -10.04
CA GLY A 95 3.57 -3.60 -8.88
C GLY A 95 2.11 -3.41 -9.27
N ALA A 96 1.83 -2.61 -10.30
CA ALA A 96 0.47 -2.45 -10.82
C ALA A 96 -0.09 -3.77 -11.37
N ILE A 97 0.70 -4.55 -12.13
CA ILE A 97 0.28 -5.86 -12.64
C ILE A 97 -0.10 -6.80 -11.48
N ASN A 98 0.70 -6.85 -10.42
CA ASN A 98 0.41 -7.69 -9.26
C ASN A 98 -0.87 -7.26 -8.55
N MET A 99 -1.10 -5.95 -8.36
CA MET A 99 -2.32 -5.45 -7.71
C MET A 99 -3.57 -5.65 -8.58
N LEU A 100 -3.47 -5.43 -9.88
CA LEU A 100 -4.54 -5.74 -10.84
C LEU A 100 -4.85 -7.24 -10.88
N GLY A 101 -3.81 -8.08 -10.83
CA GLY A 101 -3.95 -9.54 -10.76
C GLY A 101 -4.64 -10.01 -9.47
N LEU A 102 -4.25 -9.43 -8.33
CA LEU A 102 -4.91 -9.65 -7.04
C LEU A 102 -6.39 -9.26 -7.12
N ALA A 103 -6.68 -8.03 -7.56
CA ALA A 103 -8.04 -7.51 -7.68
C ALA A 103 -8.90 -8.40 -8.58
N LYS A 104 -8.38 -8.82 -9.74
CA LYS A 104 -9.09 -9.71 -10.67
C LYS A 104 -9.45 -11.06 -10.02
N ARG A 105 -8.53 -11.64 -9.24
CA ARG A 105 -8.74 -12.96 -8.61
C ARG A 105 -9.89 -12.94 -7.59
N ILE A 106 -9.95 -11.89 -6.78
CA ILE A 106 -10.90 -11.78 -5.65
C ILE A 106 -12.09 -10.87 -5.96
N ARG A 107 -12.14 -10.28 -7.16
CA ARG A 107 -13.13 -9.28 -7.61
C ARG A 107 -13.17 -8.01 -6.75
N ALA A 108 -12.01 -7.59 -6.24
CA ALA A 108 -11.87 -6.32 -5.54
C ALA A 108 -11.95 -5.13 -6.51
N ARG A 109 -12.37 -3.98 -5.98
CA ARG A 109 -12.17 -2.69 -6.66
C ARG A 109 -10.70 -2.27 -6.51
N VAL A 110 -10.09 -1.73 -7.57
CA VAL A 110 -8.72 -1.20 -7.59
C VAL A 110 -8.66 0.07 -8.43
#